data_AF-A0A532B3R4-F1
#
_entry.id   AF-A0A532B3R4-F1
#
_cell.length_a   1.000
_cell.length_b   1.000
_cell.length_c   1.000
_cell.angle_alpha   90.00
_cell.angle_beta   90.00
_cell.angle_gamma   90.00
#
_symmetry.space_group_name_H-M   'P 1'
#
loop_
_entity.id
_entity.type
_entity.pdbx_description
1 polymer ?
#
loop_
_entity_poly.entity_id
_entity_poly.type
_entity_poly.pdbx_seq_one_letter_code
_entity_poly.pdbx_strand_id
1 'polypeptide(L)'
;MATMTAASTPPWATERPTALLVLADGTVIEGRGLGASGSAVAEVCFNTALTGYQEILTDPSYAGQIVTFTFPHIGNIGTNDEDIEDLNPLARAGAVGAVFKA
;
A
#
# COMPACT_ATOMS: atom_id res chain seq x y z
N MET A 1 -8.31 -17.24 -19.52
CA MET A 1 -7.43 -16.40 -18.69
C MET A 1 -6.63 -15.51 -19.61
N ALA A 2 -7.05 -14.25 -19.80
CA ALA A 2 -6.39 -13.33 -20.71
C ALA A 2 -5.22 -12.66 -19.99
N THR A 3 -4.01 -13.00 -20.40
CA THR A 3 -2.79 -12.34 -19.95
C THR A 3 -2.76 -10.93 -20.51
N MET A 4 -2.97 -9.90 -19.67
CA MET A 4 -2.73 -8.51 -20.09
C MET A 4 -1.23 -8.29 -20.15
N THR A 5 -0.69 -8.29 -21.37
CA THR A 5 0.67 -7.83 -21.64
C THR A 5 0.72 -6.33 -21.36
N ALA A 6 1.49 -5.91 -20.35
CA ALA A 6 1.72 -4.49 -20.08
C ALA A 6 2.38 -3.85 -21.32
N ALA A 7 1.70 -2.89 -21.94
CA ALA A 7 2.25 -2.14 -23.06
C ALA A 7 3.45 -1.31 -22.58
N SER A 8 4.60 -1.50 -23.22
CA SER A 8 5.81 -0.71 -22.94
C SER A 8 5.56 0.74 -23.34
N THR A 9 5.60 1.65 -22.36
CA THR A 9 5.61 3.10 -22.59
C THR A 9 6.89 3.46 -23.34
N PRO A 10 6.82 4.18 -24.48
CA PRO A 10 8.01 4.65 -25.17
C PRO A 10 8.89 5.49 -24.24
N PRO A 11 10.23 5.48 -24.40
CA PRO A 11 11.14 6.23 -23.52
C PRO A 11 10.93 7.76 -23.56
N TRP A 12 10.16 8.27 -24.52
CA TRP A 12 9.81 9.68 -24.67
C TRP A 12 8.37 10.01 -24.21
N ALA A 13 7.61 9.01 -23.76
CA ALA A 13 6.23 9.20 -23.32
C ALA A 13 6.16 9.45 -21.81
N THR A 14 5.35 10.43 -21.42
CA THR A 14 5.06 10.72 -20.01
C THR A 14 4.29 9.55 -19.40
N GLU A 15 4.80 9.04 -18.28
CA GLU A 15 4.11 7.99 -17.54
C GLU A 15 2.83 8.54 -16.92
N ARG A 16 1.72 7.83 -17.12
CA ARG A 16 0.44 8.18 -16.51
C ARG A 16 0.35 7.58 -15.11
N PRO A 17 -0.04 8.36 -14.09
CA PRO A 17 -0.34 7.82 -12.77
C PRO A 17 -1.38 6.71 -12.84
N THR A 18 -1.21 5.69 -12.01
CA THR A 18 -2.16 4.55 -11.90
C THR A 18 -2.87 4.50 -10.55
N ALA A 19 -2.49 5.36 -9.61
CA ALA A 19 -3.15 5.54 -8.33
C ALA A 19 -3.12 7.01 -7.87
N LEU A 20 -4.09 7.37 -7.03
CA LEU A 20 -4.25 8.70 -6.44
C LEU A 20 -4.51 8.55 -4.94
N LEU A 21 -3.83 9.36 -4.12
CA LEU A 21 -4.18 9.61 -2.73
C LEU A 21 -4.85 10.99 -2.64
N VAL A 22 -6.11 11.01 -2.25
CA VAL A 22 -6.91 12.24 -2.15
C VAL A 22 -7.19 12.50 -0.67
N LEU A 23 -6.76 13.67 -0.18
CA LEU A 23 -6.94 14.09 1.20
C LEU A 23 -8.19 14.96 1.37
N ALA A 24 -8.70 15.04 2.60
CA ALA A 24 -9.92 15.78 2.91
C ALA A 24 -9.82 17.29 2.66
N ASP A 25 -8.60 17.84 2.61
CA ASP A 25 -8.33 19.24 2.28
C ASP A 25 -8.31 19.53 0.77
N GLY A 26 -8.50 18.51 -0.06
CA GLY A 26 -8.45 18.60 -1.52
C GLY A 26 -7.06 18.35 -2.12
N THR A 27 -6.04 18.07 -1.30
CA THR A 27 -4.72 17.66 -1.80
C THR A 27 -4.81 16.34 -2.54
N VAL A 28 -4.23 16.29 -3.74
CA VAL A 28 -4.14 15.08 -4.57
C VAL A 28 -2.68 14.74 -4.78
N ILE A 29 -2.28 13.53 -4.39
CA ILE A 29 -0.94 12.99 -4.60
C ILE A 29 -1.05 11.86 -5.62
N GLU A 30 -0.37 12.04 -6.75
CA GLU A 30 -0.34 11.07 -7.85
C GLU A 30 0.78 10.05 -7.66
N GLY A 31 0.51 8.80 -8.00
CA GLY A 31 1.50 7.73 -7.87
C GLY A 31 1.21 6.51 -8.73
N ARG A 32 1.93 5.43 -8.42
CA ARG A 32 1.75 4.12 -9.03
C ARG A 32 1.02 3.20 -8.06
N GLY A 33 -0.07 2.58 -8.52
CA GLY A 33 -0.78 1.56 -7.77
C GLY A 33 0.00 0.25 -7.74
N LEU A 34 0.03 -0.39 -6.58
CA LEU A 34 0.53 -1.74 -6.37
C LEU A 34 -0.43 -2.51 -5.46
N GLY A 35 -0.58 -3.82 -5.68
CA GLY A 35 -1.57 -4.63 -4.97
C GLY A 35 -2.96 -4.62 -5.63
N ALA A 36 -4.00 -4.71 -4.81
CA ALA A 36 -5.38 -4.80 -5.28
C ALA A 36 -5.87 -3.48 -5.91
N SER A 37 -6.57 -3.58 -7.05
CA SER A 37 -7.25 -2.43 -7.66
C SER A 37 -8.57 -2.13 -6.95
N GLY A 38 -8.87 -0.85 -6.74
CA GLY A 38 -10.10 -0.40 -6.11
C GLY A 38 -9.95 0.97 -5.48
N SER A 39 -10.85 1.29 -4.57
CA SER A 39 -10.82 2.52 -3.78
C SER A 39 -11.21 2.22 -2.34
N ALA A 40 -10.53 2.86 -1.39
CA ALA A 40 -10.87 2.82 0.03
C ALA A 40 -10.90 4.25 0.58
N VAL A 41 -11.84 4.51 1.49
CA VAL A 41 -11.88 5.74 2.29
C VAL A 41 -11.45 5.36 3.70
N ALA A 42 -10.43 6.04 4.21
CA ALA A 42 -9.77 5.67 5.45
C ALA A 42 -9.05 6.86 6.07
N GLU A 43 -8.75 6.76 7.37
CA GLU A 43 -7.80 7.64 8.02
C GLU A 43 -6.39 7.33 7.49
N VAL A 44 -5.61 8.39 7.21
CA VAL A 44 -4.20 8.26 6.82
C VAL A 44 -3.35 8.51 8.06
N CYS A 45 -2.54 7.53 8.44
CA CYS A 45 -1.58 7.65 9.53
C CYS A 45 -0.15 7.46 9.00
N PHE A 46 0.86 7.78 9.82
CA PHE A 46 2.26 7.53 9.50
C PHE A 46 2.93 6.66 10.56
N ASN A 47 3.85 5.80 10.13
CA ASN A 47 4.63 4.95 11.01
C ASN A 47 6.13 5.12 10.72
N THR A 48 6.93 5.27 11.78
CA THR A 48 8.37 5.53 11.73
C THR A 48 9.24 4.27 11.80
N ALA A 49 8.63 3.08 11.77
CA ALA A 49 9.35 1.82 11.75
C ALA A 49 10.19 1.69 10.47
N LEU A 50 11.41 1.20 10.62
CA LEU A 50 12.35 0.96 9.53
C LEU A 50 12.25 -0.47 8.98
N THR A 51 11.66 -1.37 9.76
CA THR A 51 11.51 -2.81 9.51
C THR A 51 10.15 -3.28 10.04
N GLY A 52 9.78 -4.53 9.80
CA GLY A 52 8.53 -5.11 10.32
C GLY A 52 7.28 -4.61 9.61
N TYR A 53 7.39 -4.36 8.30
CA TYR A 53 6.29 -3.78 7.52
C TYR A 53 5.11 -4.75 7.38
N GLN A 54 5.36 -6.05 7.38
CA GLN A 54 4.30 -7.04 7.27
C GLN A 54 3.46 -7.06 8.55
N GLU A 55 4.12 -7.13 9.70
CA GLU A 55 3.53 -7.11 11.03
C GLU A 55 2.61 -5.88 11.15
N ILE A 56 3.11 -4.71 10.76
CA ILE A 56 2.34 -3.45 10.74
C ILE A 56 1.10 -3.52 9.83
N LEU A 57 1.24 -4.08 8.62
CA LEU A 57 0.10 -4.18 7.70
C LEU A 57 -0.96 -5.18 8.18
N THR A 58 -0.56 -6.18 8.96
CA THR A 58 -1.45 -7.20 9.53
C THR A 58 -1.93 -6.92 10.95
N ASP A 59 -1.47 -5.84 11.58
CA ASP A 59 -1.86 -5.47 12.94
C ASP A 59 -3.32 -4.94 12.97
N PRO A 60 -4.21 -5.53 13.79
CA PRO A 60 -5.60 -5.08 13.98
C PRO A 60 -5.78 -3.62 14.38
N SER A 61 -4.75 -3.02 14.98
CA SER A 61 -4.74 -1.61 15.37
C SER A 61 -4.85 -0.65 14.18
N TYR A 62 -4.47 -1.11 12.97
CA TYR A 62 -4.59 -0.34 11.72
C TYR A 62 -5.85 -0.65 10.92
N ALA A 63 -6.80 -1.40 11.49
CA ALA A 63 -8.06 -1.70 10.82
C ALA A 63 -8.75 -0.44 10.30
N GLY A 64 -9.00 -0.39 8.98
CA GLY A 64 -9.65 0.75 8.33
C GLY A 64 -8.76 1.98 8.10
N GLN A 65 -7.44 1.85 8.28
CA GLN A 65 -6.47 2.93 8.07
C GLN A 65 -5.58 2.67 6.85
N ILE A 66 -5.03 3.74 6.29
CA ILE A 66 -3.96 3.72 5.30
C ILE A 66 -2.66 4.08 6.00
N VAL A 67 -1.68 3.18 5.96
CA VAL A 67 -0.38 3.39 6.63
C VAL A 67 0.63 4.02 5.69
N THR A 68 1.20 5.15 6.08
CA THR A 68 2.31 5.79 5.37
C THR A 68 3.63 5.48 6.07
N PHE A 69 4.54 4.79 5.39
CA PHE A 69 5.85 4.47 5.96
C PHE A 69 6.84 5.60 5.71
N THR A 70 7.63 5.97 6.72
CA THR A 70 8.70 6.98 6.55
C THR A 70 9.96 6.40 5.92
N PHE A 71 10.18 5.08 6.02
CA PHE A 71 11.30 4.41 5.36
C PHE A 71 10.97 4.15 3.88
N PRO A 72 11.85 4.52 2.93
CA PRO A 72 11.51 4.45 1.50
C PRO A 72 11.47 3.03 0.95
N HIS A 73 12.34 2.13 1.43
CA HIS A 73 12.46 0.79 0.84
C HIS A 73 11.66 -0.24 1.63
N ILE A 74 10.38 -0.37 1.29
CA ILE A 74 9.49 -1.39 1.85
C ILE A 74 9.44 -2.61 0.93
N GLY A 75 9.40 -3.82 1.50
CA GLY A 75 9.34 -5.07 0.73
C GLY A 75 10.68 -5.80 0.52
N ASN A 76 11.79 -5.29 1.06
CA ASN A 76 13.14 -5.84 0.82
C ASN A 76 13.31 -7.31 1.22
N ILE A 77 12.58 -7.77 2.24
CA ILE A 77 12.68 -9.13 2.79
C ILE A 77 11.53 -10.05 2.38
N GLY A 78 10.62 -9.59 1.51
CA GLY A 78 9.41 -10.34 1.18
C GLY A 78 8.50 -10.56 2.39
N THR A 79 7.63 -11.57 2.32
CA THR A 79 6.63 -11.88 3.35
C THR A 79 6.69 -13.35 3.75
N ASN A 80 6.34 -13.69 4.99
CA ASN A 80 6.24 -15.07 5.49
C ASN A 80 5.05 -15.23 6.44
N ASP A 81 4.71 -16.46 6.86
CA ASP A 81 3.54 -16.68 7.73
C ASP A 81 3.80 -16.35 9.21
N GLU A 82 5.07 -16.20 9.64
CA GLU A 82 5.46 -15.91 11.02
C GLU A 82 5.25 -14.43 11.39
N ASP A 83 5.37 -13.53 10.42
CA ASP A 83 5.22 -12.08 10.58
C ASP A 83 3.76 -11.60 10.42
N ILE A 84 2.78 -12.48 10.62
CA ILE A 84 1.34 -12.14 10.61
C ILE A 84 0.89 -11.90 12.05
N GLU A 85 0.57 -10.66 12.39
CA GLU A 85 0.08 -10.27 13.73
C GLU A 85 -1.42 -10.52 13.94
N ASP A 86 -2.16 -10.81 12.86
CA ASP A 86 -3.57 -11.16 12.95
C ASP A 86 -3.77 -12.63 13.36
N LEU A 87 -4.26 -12.83 14.58
CA LEU A 87 -4.55 -14.15 15.14
C LEU A 87 -5.87 -14.77 14.63
N ASN A 88 -6.68 -14.04 13.84
CA ASN A 88 -7.94 -14.52 13.30
C ASN A 88 -8.02 -14.42 11.77
N PRO A 89 -7.60 -15.47 11.03
CA PRO A 89 -7.63 -15.51 9.57
C PRO A 89 -9.01 -15.22 8.95
N LEU A 90 -10.10 -15.57 9.64
CA LEU A 90 -11.47 -15.41 9.16
C LEU A 90 -12.01 -13.98 9.34
N ALA A 91 -11.40 -13.20 10.24
CA ALA A 91 -11.81 -11.84 10.55
C ALA A 91 -10.69 -10.84 10.26
N ARG A 92 -9.81 -11.16 9.29
CA ARG A 92 -8.62 -10.37 9.02
C ARG A 92 -8.93 -8.89 8.92
N ALA A 93 -8.39 -8.11 9.85
CA ALA A 93 -8.59 -6.69 9.94
C ALA A 93 -7.21 -6.06 10.08
N GLY A 94 -6.69 -5.51 8.99
CA GLY A 94 -5.43 -4.78 8.99
C GLY A 94 -5.57 -3.46 8.26
N ALA A 95 -4.43 -2.87 7.91
CA ALA A 95 -4.42 -1.69 7.05
C ALA A 95 -5.18 -1.96 5.74
N VAL A 96 -6.02 -1.01 5.31
CA VAL A 96 -6.76 -1.10 4.05
C VAL A 96 -5.95 -0.58 2.85
N GLY A 97 -4.78 -0.01 3.12
CA GLY A 97 -3.83 0.45 2.12
C GLY A 97 -2.52 0.89 2.74
N ALA A 98 -1.53 1.12 1.88
CA ALA A 98 -0.23 1.59 2.29
C ALA A 98 0.35 2.57 1.27
N VAL A 99 1.09 3.56 1.77
CA VAL A 99 1.78 4.56 0.96
C VAL A 99 3.28 4.41 1.19
N PHE A 100 4.01 4.27 0.08
CA PHE A 100 5.47 4.13 0.08
C PHE A 100 6.09 5.26 -0.71
N LYS A 101 7.26 5.71 -0.27
CA LYS A 101 8.09 6.61 -1.06
C LYS A 101 8.91 5.78 -2.04
N ALA A 102 8.65 5.96 -3.33
CA ALA A 102 9.49 5.43 -4.41
C ALA A 102 10.81 6.20 -4.53
#